data_AF-A0A7V8VAU5-F1
#
_entry.id   AF-A0A7V8VAU5-F1
#
_cell.length_a   1.000
_cell.length_b   1.000
_cell.length_c   1.000
_cell.angle_alpha   90.00
_cell.angle_beta   90.00
_cell.angle_gamma   90.00
#
_symmetry.space_group_name_H-M   'P 1'
#
loop_
_entity.id
_entity.type
_entity.pdbx_description
1 polymer ?
#
loop_
_entity_poly.entity_id
_entity_poly.type
_entity_poly.pdbx_seq_one_letter_code
_entity_poly.pdbx_strand_id
1 'polypeptide(L)'
;MVQFRKSKRRAASLLEIIIGLPIVLVLLLAVVQFGLLQSNQQTLKMASRAGAMVAAELVIDGTENNPHEAIVDAIDEVLRHGGILAFDESIETVGRVQLNYSVYDPSTMTVLKSELFFTERCDPPATIYPNYHYVQVTICIPTTRLAPNAMACFGVDYSGRDVMMTSLFRHELSRVNFVPSNP
;
A
#
# COMPACT_ATOMS: atom_id res chain seq x y z
N MET A 1 -19.11 -9.74 68.25
CA MET A 1 -18.62 -8.44 67.74
C MET A 1 -17.65 -8.73 66.59
N VAL A 2 -18.14 -8.76 65.35
CA VAL A 2 -17.41 -9.33 64.20
C VAL A 2 -16.67 -8.23 63.44
N GLN A 3 -15.34 -8.32 63.38
CA GLN A 3 -14.44 -7.36 62.73
C GLN A 3 -14.50 -7.47 61.19
N PHE A 4 -15.29 -6.62 60.53
CA PHE A 4 -15.33 -6.48 59.06
C PHE A 4 -14.54 -5.29 58.50
N ARG A 5 -13.45 -4.84 59.16
CA ARG A 5 -12.74 -3.61 58.73
C ARG A 5 -11.51 -3.81 57.83
N LYS A 6 -10.99 -5.02 57.63
CA LYS A 6 -9.81 -5.27 56.76
C LYS A 6 -10.12 -5.65 55.30
N SER A 7 -11.37 -5.98 54.95
CA SER A 7 -11.74 -6.49 53.62
C SER A 7 -11.88 -5.37 52.55
N LYS A 8 -12.27 -4.15 52.94
CA LYS A 8 -12.56 -3.05 51.99
C LYS A 8 -11.39 -2.64 51.08
N ARG A 9 -10.14 -2.78 51.53
CA ARG A 9 -8.96 -2.41 50.71
C ARG A 9 -8.66 -3.41 49.60
N ARG A 10 -9.01 -4.69 49.79
CA ARG A 10 -8.79 -5.73 48.77
C ARG A 10 -9.78 -5.62 47.61
N ALA A 11 -11.04 -5.27 47.90
CA ALA A 11 -12.06 -5.09 46.88
C ALA A 11 -11.74 -3.92 45.94
N ALA A 12 -11.19 -2.82 46.46
CA ALA A 12 -10.79 -1.67 45.65
C ALA A 12 -9.66 -2.01 44.65
N SER A 13 -8.62 -2.71 45.10
CA SER A 13 -7.51 -3.12 44.23
C SER A 13 -7.94 -4.13 43.16
N LEU A 14 -8.89 -5.03 43.48
CA LEU A 14 -9.42 -5.98 42.51
C LEU A 14 -10.25 -5.26 41.43
N LEU A 15 -11.06 -4.28 41.82
CA LEU A 15 -11.85 -3.45 40.90
C LEU A 15 -10.94 -2.61 39.99
N GLU A 16 -9.86 -2.05 40.53
CA GLU A 16 -8.86 -1.32 39.75
C GLU A 16 -8.19 -2.22 38.71
N ILE A 17 -7.86 -3.47 39.04
CA ILE A 17 -7.28 -4.43 38.08
C ILE A 17 -8.32 -4.84 37.03
N ILE A 18 -9.57 -5.10 37.42
CA ILE A 18 -10.64 -5.48 36.48
C ILE A 18 -10.86 -4.38 35.43
N ILE A 19 -10.77 -3.11 35.83
CA ILE A 19 -10.98 -1.98 34.93
C ILE A 19 -9.68 -1.61 34.18
N GLY A 20 -8.52 -1.69 34.84
CA GLY A 20 -7.24 -1.31 34.26
C GLY A 20 -6.71 -2.31 33.23
N LEU A 21 -6.87 -3.61 33.49
CA LEU A 21 -6.38 -4.67 32.60
C LEU A 21 -6.92 -4.56 31.15
N PRO A 22 -8.23 -4.43 30.90
CA PRO A 22 -8.73 -4.32 29.52
C PRO A 22 -8.22 -3.07 28.81
N ILE A 23 -8.05 -1.94 29.52
CA ILE A 23 -7.51 -0.71 28.94
C ILE A 23 -6.07 -0.95 28.47
N VAL A 24 -5.23 -1.57 29.32
CA VAL A 24 -3.85 -1.89 28.97
C VAL A 24 -3.79 -2.89 27.80
N LEU A 25 -4.66 -3.90 27.78
CA LEU A 25 -4.73 -4.86 26.68
C LEU A 25 -5.09 -4.20 25.34
N VAL A 26 -6.08 -3.31 25.33
CA VAL A 26 -6.45 -2.56 24.11
C VAL A 26 -5.30 -1.70 23.62
N LEU A 27 -4.59 -1.02 24.53
CA LEU A 27 -3.43 -0.21 24.17
C LEU A 27 -2.28 -1.04 23.59
N LEU A 28 -2.00 -2.21 24.16
CA LEU A 28 -0.97 -3.12 23.65
C LEU A 28 -1.34 -3.65 22.25
N LEU A 29 -2.58 -4.08 22.05
CA LEU A 29 -3.06 -4.54 20.74
C LEU A 29 -2.98 -3.42 19.70
N ALA A 30 -3.38 -2.20 20.06
CA ALA A 30 -3.27 -1.04 19.18
C ALA A 30 -1.80 -0.81 18.77
N VAL A 31 -0.87 -0.74 19.74
CA VAL A 31 0.55 -0.50 19.45
C VAL A 31 1.14 -1.57 18.53
N VAL A 32 0.84 -2.86 18.78
CA VAL A 32 1.32 -3.95 17.92
C VAL A 32 0.73 -3.84 16.52
N GLN A 33 -0.58 -3.61 16.40
CA GLN A 33 -1.26 -3.52 15.11
C GLN A 33 -0.75 -2.32 14.28
N PHE A 34 -0.61 -1.15 14.89
CA PHE A 34 -0.03 0.03 14.21
C PHE A 34 1.43 -0.17 13.84
N GLY A 35 2.21 -0.86 14.69
CA GLY A 35 3.61 -1.19 14.39
C GLY A 35 3.75 -2.08 13.16
N LEU A 36 2.93 -3.14 13.07
CA LEU A 36 2.90 -4.02 11.89
C LEU A 36 2.45 -3.26 10.64
N LEU A 37 1.39 -2.45 10.75
CA LEU A 37 0.89 -1.62 9.65
C LEU A 37 1.98 -0.69 9.10
N GLN A 38 2.69 0.02 9.99
CA GLN A 38 3.75 0.95 9.60
C GLN A 38 4.95 0.22 8.99
N SER A 39 5.34 -0.93 9.53
CA SER A 39 6.42 -1.75 8.94
C SER A 39 6.07 -2.20 7.53
N ASN A 40 4.86 -2.73 7.33
CA ASN A 40 4.42 -3.24 6.04
C ASN A 40 4.16 -2.15 5.01
N GLN A 41 3.81 -0.93 5.44
CA GLN A 41 3.78 0.25 4.56
C GLN A 41 5.16 0.60 3.98
N GLN A 42 6.25 0.35 4.71
CA GLN A 42 7.60 0.55 4.17
C GLN A 42 7.92 -0.47 3.07
N THR A 43 7.55 -1.74 3.26
CA THR A 43 7.64 -2.77 2.22
C THR A 43 6.83 -2.38 0.99
N LEU A 44 5.58 -1.93 1.18
CA LEU A 44 4.71 -1.49 0.09
C LEU A 44 5.32 -0.31 -0.69
N LYS A 45 5.98 0.62 0.01
CA LYS A 45 6.75 1.70 -0.61
C LYS A 45 7.90 1.19 -1.46
N MET A 46 8.68 0.23 -0.95
CA MET A 46 9.75 -0.39 -1.73
C MET A 46 9.20 -1.14 -2.95
N ALA A 47 8.09 -1.85 -2.81
CA ALA A 47 7.46 -2.57 -3.91
C ALA A 47 6.97 -1.63 -5.02
N SER A 48 6.27 -0.55 -4.66
CA SER A 48 5.83 0.46 -5.65
C SER A 48 7.01 1.09 -6.38
N ARG A 49 8.13 1.28 -5.68
CA ARG A 49 9.37 1.83 -6.25
C ARG A 49 10.04 0.84 -7.19
N ALA A 50 10.09 -0.44 -6.84
CA ALA A 50 10.64 -1.49 -7.70
C ALA A 50 9.82 -1.61 -9.00
N GLY A 51 8.49 -1.67 -8.89
CA GLY A 51 7.60 -1.68 -10.05
C GLY A 51 7.78 -0.43 -10.93
N ALA A 52 7.85 0.76 -10.33
CA ALA A 52 8.08 2.01 -11.08
C ALA A 52 9.46 2.06 -11.76
N MET A 53 10.49 1.48 -11.15
CA MET A 53 11.83 1.40 -11.72
C MET A 53 11.86 0.49 -12.96
N VAL A 54 11.27 -0.69 -12.87
CA VAL A 54 11.16 -1.59 -14.03
C VAL A 54 10.31 -0.94 -15.13
N ALA A 55 9.17 -0.34 -14.78
CA ALA A 55 8.32 0.37 -15.73
C ALA A 55 9.05 1.52 -16.46
N ALA A 56 10.03 2.16 -15.81
CA ALA A 56 10.80 3.26 -16.40
C ALA A 56 11.77 2.80 -17.50
N GLU A 57 12.15 1.52 -17.48
CA GLU A 57 13.09 0.89 -18.39
C GLU A 57 12.42 0.07 -19.50
N LEU A 58 11.09 -0.12 -19.43
CA LEU A 58 10.32 -0.89 -20.42
C LEU A 58 9.90 -0.05 -21.62
N VAL A 59 9.78 -0.70 -22.78
CA VAL A 59 9.21 -0.08 -23.97
C VAL A 59 7.69 -0.18 -23.87
N ILE A 60 7.02 0.96 -23.65
CA ILE A 60 5.56 1.05 -23.63
C ILE A 60 5.07 1.49 -25.01
N ASP A 61 4.38 0.60 -25.71
CA ASP A 61 3.85 0.85 -27.06
C ASP A 61 2.40 1.39 -27.08
N GLY A 62 1.74 1.40 -25.91
CA GLY A 62 0.37 1.87 -25.74
C GLY A 62 -0.72 0.93 -26.27
N THR A 63 -0.36 -0.27 -26.72
CA THR A 63 -1.31 -1.31 -27.13
C THR A 63 -1.70 -2.23 -25.98
N GLU A 64 -0.92 -2.19 -24.91
CA GLU A 64 -1.13 -2.96 -23.69
C GLU A 64 -2.41 -2.52 -22.96
N ASN A 65 -3.25 -3.49 -22.59
CA ASN A 65 -4.42 -3.26 -21.74
C ASN A 65 -4.11 -3.47 -20.25
N ASN A 66 -3.08 -4.27 -19.97
CA ASN A 66 -2.63 -4.60 -18.63
C ASN A 66 -1.15 -4.21 -18.51
N PRO A 67 -0.66 -3.83 -17.31
CA PRO A 67 0.76 -3.60 -17.13
C PRO A 67 1.59 -4.86 -17.46
N HIS A 68 2.82 -4.64 -17.90
CA HIS A 68 3.72 -5.73 -18.30
C HIS A 68 4.05 -6.67 -17.12
N GLU A 69 4.16 -7.98 -17.38
CA GLU A 69 4.43 -9.03 -16.38
C GLU A 69 5.67 -8.75 -15.53
N ALA A 70 6.76 -8.29 -16.15
CA ALA A 70 7.98 -7.85 -15.46
C ALA A 70 7.76 -6.79 -14.35
N ILE A 71 6.74 -5.92 -14.47
CA ILE A 71 6.40 -4.95 -13.41
C ILE A 71 5.80 -5.69 -12.21
N VAL A 72 4.92 -6.66 -12.46
CA VAL A 72 4.28 -7.50 -11.44
C VAL A 72 5.32 -8.36 -10.74
N ASP A 73 6.22 -9.01 -11.48
CA ASP A 73 7.27 -9.84 -10.91
C ASP A 73 8.16 -9.06 -9.94
N ALA A 74 8.56 -7.84 -10.31
CA ALA A 74 9.37 -6.99 -9.47
C ALA A 74 8.63 -6.53 -8.19
N ILE A 75 7.32 -6.28 -8.29
CA ILE A 75 6.46 -5.96 -7.14
C ILE A 75 6.33 -7.17 -6.23
N ASP A 76 5.99 -8.33 -6.80
CA ASP A 76 5.77 -9.57 -6.08
C ASP A 76 7.03 -10.05 -5.36
N GLU A 77 8.20 -9.90 -5.98
CA GLU A 77 9.47 -10.21 -5.35
C GLU A 77 9.65 -9.41 -4.05
N VAL A 78 9.41 -8.09 -4.07
CA VAL A 78 9.56 -7.25 -2.88
C VAL A 78 8.49 -7.57 -1.83
N LEU A 79 7.24 -7.79 -2.24
CA LEU A 79 6.15 -8.10 -1.32
C LEU A 79 6.30 -9.48 -0.66
N ARG A 80 6.82 -10.47 -1.39
CA ARG A 80 7.15 -11.81 -0.85
C ARG A 80 8.30 -11.71 0.15
N HIS A 81 9.37 -10.98 -0.18
CA HIS A 81 10.47 -10.74 0.78
C HIS A 81 10.02 -10.03 2.05
N GLY A 82 9.04 -9.13 1.95
CA GLY A 82 8.45 -8.46 3.11
C GLY A 82 7.37 -9.26 3.84
N GLY A 83 7.07 -10.48 3.41
CA GLY A 83 6.08 -11.36 4.06
C GLY A 83 4.63 -10.90 3.92
N ILE A 84 4.32 -10.01 2.96
CA ILE A 84 2.94 -9.56 2.69
C ILE A 84 2.21 -10.57 1.80
N LEU A 85 2.93 -11.19 0.86
CA LEU A 85 2.42 -12.25 -0.02
C LEU A 85 2.97 -13.61 0.41
N ALA A 86 2.14 -14.65 0.32
CA ALA A 86 2.61 -16.04 0.38
C ALA A 86 3.39 -16.44 -0.89
N PHE A 87 4.06 -17.60 -0.86
CA PHE A 87 4.87 -18.08 -1.98
C PHE A 87 4.08 -18.39 -3.26
N ASP A 88 2.80 -18.71 -3.12
CA ASP A 88 1.84 -19.03 -4.19
C ASP A 88 0.86 -17.90 -4.48
N GLU A 89 0.99 -16.76 -3.80
CA GLU A 89 0.17 -15.57 -4.02
C GLU A 89 0.91 -14.55 -4.92
N SER A 90 0.14 -13.86 -5.75
CA SER A 90 0.58 -12.70 -6.54
C SER A 90 -0.23 -11.46 -6.16
N ILE A 91 0.34 -10.28 -6.35
CA ILE A 91 -0.34 -9.01 -6.16
C ILE A 91 -1.63 -8.91 -6.99
N GLU A 92 -1.72 -9.59 -8.14
CA GLU A 92 -2.94 -9.64 -8.95
C GLU A 92 -4.13 -10.27 -8.22
N THR A 93 -3.86 -11.22 -7.33
CA THR A 93 -4.88 -11.96 -6.58
C THR A 93 -5.24 -11.31 -5.25
N VAL A 94 -4.26 -10.63 -4.63
CA VAL A 94 -4.39 -10.10 -3.26
C VAL A 94 -4.66 -8.60 -3.23
N GLY A 95 -4.27 -7.88 -4.27
CA GLY A 95 -4.38 -6.42 -4.32
C GLY A 95 -4.66 -5.91 -5.74
N ARG A 96 -4.29 -4.65 -5.96
CA ARG A 96 -4.50 -3.95 -7.22
C ARG A 96 -3.25 -3.17 -7.57
N VAL A 97 -2.91 -3.17 -8.85
CA VAL A 97 -1.81 -2.38 -9.40
C VAL A 97 -2.35 -1.54 -10.54
N GLN A 98 -2.01 -0.25 -10.50
CA GLN A 98 -2.31 0.71 -11.54
C GLN A 98 -1.02 1.36 -12.02
N LEU A 99 -0.87 1.44 -13.33
CA LEU A 99 0.23 2.11 -14.01
C LEU A 99 -0.33 3.31 -14.79
N ASN A 100 0.06 4.51 -14.41
CA ASN A 100 -0.20 5.73 -15.18
C ASN A 100 1.09 6.15 -15.87
N TYR A 101 1.05 6.44 -17.16
CA TYR A 101 2.26 6.80 -17.88
C TYR A 101 2.03 7.94 -18.88
N SER A 102 3.12 8.63 -19.20
CA SER A 102 3.20 9.63 -20.26
C SER A 102 4.52 9.42 -21.01
N VAL A 103 4.53 8.59 -22.05
CA VAL A 103 5.75 8.18 -22.77
C VAL A 103 5.78 8.75 -24.18
N TYR A 104 6.96 8.86 -24.78
CA TYR A 104 7.12 9.27 -26.17
C TYR A 104 7.26 8.03 -27.04
N ASP A 105 6.34 7.86 -27.99
CA ASP A 105 6.45 6.79 -28.95
C ASP A 105 7.20 7.27 -30.20
N PRO A 106 8.40 6.71 -30.50
CA PRO A 106 9.18 7.11 -31.66
C PRO A 106 8.54 6.69 -32.98
N SER A 107 7.65 5.70 -32.99
CA SER A 107 7.01 5.19 -34.21
C SER A 107 5.92 6.13 -34.71
N THR A 108 5.12 6.68 -33.78
CA THR A 108 4.04 7.63 -34.09
C THR A 108 4.46 9.10 -33.92
N MET A 109 5.62 9.36 -33.31
CA MET A 109 6.08 10.70 -32.90
C MET A 109 5.09 11.44 -31.99
N THR A 110 4.33 10.70 -31.17
CA THR A 110 3.33 11.27 -30.27
C THR A 110 3.62 10.93 -28.81
N VAL A 111 3.03 11.70 -27.90
CA VAL A 111 3.05 11.40 -26.47
C VAL A 111 1.88 10.49 -26.17
N LEU A 112 2.16 9.25 -25.79
CA LEU A 112 1.16 8.31 -25.31
C LEU A 112 0.89 8.58 -23.84
N LYS A 113 -0.38 8.77 -23.50
CA LYS A 113 -0.84 8.90 -22.12
C LYS A 113 -1.97 7.91 -21.90
N SER A 114 -1.81 7.05 -20.92
CA SER A 114 -2.84 6.09 -20.54
C SER A 114 -2.72 5.69 -19.08
N GLU A 115 -3.77 5.03 -18.60
CA GLU A 115 -3.88 4.42 -17.29
C GLU A 115 -4.20 2.94 -17.50
N LEU A 116 -3.29 2.06 -17.09
CA LEU A 116 -3.47 0.61 -17.13
C LEU A 116 -3.74 0.08 -15.73
N PHE A 117 -4.59 -0.93 -15.64
CA PHE A 117 -5.00 -1.54 -14.38
C PHE A 117 -5.19 -3.04 -14.59
N PHE A 118 -4.72 -3.86 -13.63
CA PHE A 118 -4.84 -5.32 -13.73
C PHE A 118 -6.25 -5.85 -13.43
N THR A 119 -6.91 -5.26 -12.43
CA THR A 119 -8.19 -5.78 -11.92
C THR A 119 -9.19 -4.64 -11.79
N GLU A 120 -8.95 -3.76 -10.82
CA GLU A 120 -9.77 -2.60 -10.52
C GLU A 120 -8.88 -1.39 -10.31
N ARG A 121 -9.46 -0.20 -10.46
CA ARG A 121 -8.73 1.06 -10.27
C ARG A 121 -8.32 1.23 -8.82
N CYS A 122 -7.06 1.61 -8.64
CA CYS A 122 -6.70 2.41 -7.48
C CYS A 122 -7.26 3.81 -7.73
N ASP A 123 -7.68 4.53 -6.69
CA ASP A 123 -7.93 5.97 -6.82
C ASP A 123 -6.69 6.68 -6.25
N PRO A 124 -5.57 6.77 -7.01
CA PRO A 124 -4.38 7.44 -6.51
C PRO A 124 -4.71 8.89 -6.19
N PRO A 125 -4.04 9.49 -5.18
CA PRO A 125 -4.22 10.89 -4.88
C PRO A 125 -3.87 11.72 -6.11
N ALA A 126 -4.61 12.82 -6.35
CA ALA A 126 -4.32 13.73 -7.44
C ALA A 126 -2.89 14.28 -7.30
N THR A 127 -2.00 13.85 -8.19
CA THR A 127 -0.61 14.34 -8.24
C THR A 127 -0.44 15.32 -9.39
N ILE A 128 0.25 16.44 -9.14
CA ILE A 128 0.70 17.32 -10.23
C ILE A 128 1.78 16.56 -11.00
N TYR A 129 1.45 16.16 -12.22
CA TYR A 129 2.38 15.45 -13.06
C TYR A 129 3.46 16.39 -13.59
N PRO A 130 4.71 15.93 -13.63
CA PRO A 130 5.78 16.71 -14.22
C PRO A 130 5.57 16.90 -15.72
N ASN A 131 6.10 17.99 -16.28
CA ASN A 131 6.08 18.24 -17.73
C ASN A 131 7.21 17.49 -18.48
N TYR A 132 7.43 16.22 -18.13
CA TYR A 132 8.37 15.32 -18.78
C TYR A 132 7.78 13.92 -18.83
N HIS A 133 8.43 13.00 -19.56
CA HIS A 133 7.96 11.63 -19.66
C HIS A 133 8.11 10.87 -18.36
N TYR A 134 7.02 10.30 -17.85
CA TYR A 134 6.99 9.65 -16.55
C TYR A 134 6.22 8.33 -16.62
N VAL A 135 6.49 7.51 -15.61
CA VAL A 135 5.71 6.34 -15.23
C VAL A 135 5.38 6.46 -13.75
N GLN A 136 4.16 6.13 -13.39
CA GLN A 136 3.65 6.17 -12.03
C GLN A 136 3.00 4.82 -11.74
N VAL A 137 3.55 4.11 -10.76
CA VAL A 137 3.00 2.84 -10.30
C VAL A 137 2.33 3.07 -8.95
N THR A 138 1.07 2.71 -8.87
CA THR A 138 0.27 2.71 -7.65
C THR A 138 -0.09 1.28 -7.29
N ILE A 139 0.18 0.90 -6.04
CA ILE A 139 -0.21 -0.39 -5.49
C ILE A 139 -1.25 -0.12 -4.40
N CYS A 140 -2.36 -0.85 -4.43
CA CYS A 140 -3.38 -0.88 -3.39
C CYS A 140 -3.48 -2.28 -2.80
N ILE A 141 -3.32 -2.38 -1.48
CA ILE A 141 -3.47 -3.65 -0.75
C ILE A 141 -4.47 -3.45 0.38
N PRO A 142 -5.39 -4.42 0.61
CA PRO A 142 -6.28 -4.38 1.76
C PRO A 142 -5.51 -4.23 3.08
N THR A 143 -5.98 -3.34 3.95
CA THR A 143 -5.33 -3.06 5.25
C THR A 143 -5.23 -4.32 6.11
N THR A 144 -6.19 -5.25 5.97
CA THR A 144 -6.21 -6.54 6.66
C THR A 144 -5.07 -7.49 6.25
N ARG A 145 -4.42 -7.25 5.11
CA ARG A 145 -3.19 -7.96 4.71
C ARG A 145 -1.93 -7.35 5.31
N LEU A 146 -1.97 -6.06 5.66
CA LEU A 146 -0.82 -5.36 6.25
C LEU A 146 -0.79 -5.48 7.77
N ALA A 147 -1.94 -5.65 8.43
CA ALA A 147 -2.00 -5.89 9.86
C ALA A 147 -3.25 -6.69 10.23
N PRO A 148 -3.19 -7.53 11.28
CA PRO A 148 -4.37 -8.27 11.75
C PRO A 148 -5.42 -7.29 12.28
N ASN A 149 -6.70 -7.57 12.02
CA ASN A 149 -7.83 -6.73 12.43
C ASN A 149 -8.23 -6.95 13.90
N ALA A 150 -7.25 -6.97 14.81
CA ALA A 150 -7.47 -7.32 16.23
C ALA A 150 -8.33 -6.26 16.97
N MET A 151 -8.28 -5.01 16.53
CA MET A 151 -9.04 -3.91 17.12
C MET A 151 -10.53 -3.89 16.72
N ALA A 152 -10.98 -4.75 15.79
CA ALA A 152 -12.38 -4.82 15.38
C ALA A 152 -13.31 -5.19 16.54
N CYS A 153 -12.86 -6.05 17.45
CA CYS A 153 -13.60 -6.42 18.67
C CYS A 153 -13.88 -5.22 19.60
N PHE A 154 -13.11 -4.14 19.45
CA PHE A 154 -13.24 -2.89 20.23
C PHE A 154 -13.86 -1.76 19.40
N GLY A 155 -14.49 -2.09 18.26
CA GLY A 155 -15.21 -1.14 17.41
C GLY A 155 -14.34 -0.37 16.41
N VAL A 156 -13.05 -0.71 16.28
CA VAL A 156 -12.16 -0.12 15.28
C VAL A 156 -11.88 -1.15 14.21
N ASP A 157 -12.67 -1.10 13.13
CA ASP A 157 -12.59 -2.04 12.02
C ASP A 157 -11.84 -1.43 10.82
N TYR A 158 -10.84 -2.16 10.33
CA TYR A 158 -10.05 -1.83 9.13
C TYR A 158 -10.49 -2.60 7.89
N SER A 159 -11.52 -3.44 7.99
CA SER A 159 -12.10 -4.13 6.85
C SER A 159 -12.61 -3.15 5.80
N GLY A 160 -12.49 -3.53 4.52
CA GLY A 160 -12.90 -2.68 3.39
C GLY A 160 -12.07 -1.41 3.19
N ARG A 161 -10.93 -1.27 3.88
CA ARG A 161 -9.99 -0.17 3.66
C ARG A 161 -8.75 -0.67 2.96
N ASP A 162 -8.29 0.08 1.97
CA ASP A 162 -7.04 -0.21 1.28
C ASP A 162 -5.97 0.80 1.66
N VAL A 163 -4.73 0.32 1.74
CA VAL A 163 -3.56 1.17 1.83
C VAL A 163 -2.97 1.27 0.43
N MET A 164 -2.82 2.51 -0.01
CA MET A 164 -2.27 2.85 -1.32
C MET A 164 -0.86 3.42 -1.18
N MET A 165 0.00 3.09 -2.14
CA MET A 165 1.33 3.66 -2.24
C MET A 165 1.68 3.89 -3.71
N THR A 166 2.13 5.11 -3.99
CA THR A 166 2.40 5.56 -5.35
C THR A 166 3.86 5.99 -5.47
N SER A 167 4.53 5.49 -6.50
CA SER A 167 5.88 5.91 -6.87
C SER A 167 5.89 6.45 -8.29
N LEU A 168 6.51 7.61 -8.48
CA LEU A 168 6.67 8.25 -9.79
C LEU A 168 8.14 8.25 -10.18
N PHE A 169 8.42 7.75 -11.38
CA PHE A 169 9.73 7.72 -11.99
C PHE A 169 9.70 8.41 -13.34
N ARG A 170 10.85 8.93 -13.74
CA ARG A 170 11.06 9.39 -15.11
C ARG A 170 11.14 8.17 -16.02
N HIS A 171 10.52 8.23 -17.20
CA HIS A 171 10.67 7.19 -18.21
C HIS A 171 12.02 7.38 -18.93
N GLU A 172 12.90 6.39 -18.85
CA GLU A 172 14.30 6.52 -19.30
C GLU A 172 14.45 6.35 -20.81
N LEU A 173 13.58 5.57 -21.45
CA LEU A 173 13.63 5.35 -22.91
C LEU A 173 13.03 6.50 -23.72
N SER A 174 12.19 7.33 -23.09
CA SER A 174 11.71 8.56 -23.73
C SER A 174 12.86 9.56 -23.84
N ARG A 175 13.31 9.84 -25.07
CA ARG A 175 14.29 10.92 -25.31
C ARG A 175 13.80 12.24 -24.70
N VAL A 176 14.75 13.08 -24.29
CA VAL A 176 14.52 14.38 -23.61
C VAL A 176 13.96 15.42 -24.58
N ASN A 177 12.84 15.12 -25.23
CA ASN A 177 12.08 16.14 -25.93
C ASN A 177 11.05 16.68 -24.94
N PHE A 178 11.02 18.00 -24.79
CA PHE A 178 10.07 18.69 -23.93
C PHE A 178 8.65 18.32 -24.39
N VAL A 179 7.81 17.83 -23.48
CA VAL A 179 6.39 17.63 -23.80
C VAL A 179 5.78 19.04 -23.88
N PRO A 180 5.25 19.47 -25.04
CA PRO A 180 4.55 20.76 -25.08
C PRO A 180 3.36 20.66 -24.13
N SER A 181 3.35 21.49 -23.08
CA SER A 181 2.20 21.66 -22.21
C SER A 181 1.12 22.33 -23.04
N ASN A 182 0.07 21.59 -23.43
CA ASN A 182 -1.12 22.22 -23.98
C ASN A 182 -1.71 23.13 -22.89
N PRO A 183 -1.96 24.43 -23.19
CA PRO A 183 -2.58 25.37 -22.25
C PRO A 183 -4.03 25.00 -21.93
#